data_AF-A0A955QMS4-F1
#
_entry.id   AF-A0A955QMS4-F1
#
_cell.length_a   1.000
_cell.length_b   1.000
_cell.length_c   1.000
_cell.angle_alpha   90.00
_cell.angle_beta   90.00
_cell.angle_gamma   90.00
#
_symmetry.space_group_name_H-M   'P 1'
#
loop_
_entity.id
_entity.type
_entity.pdbx_description
1 polymer ?
#
loop_
_entity_poly.entity_id
_entity_poly.type
_entity_poly.pdbx_seq_one_letter_code
_entity_poly.pdbx_strand_id
1 'polypeptide(L)'
;MKHALPSEFTNLSELAHNLWWSWSPQGREVFSYFDPTLWRLTHHNPIKQMQEIDLNRLEVLRQDVVFIRKYTAAMKAFHEYLDAKDHWFGRTYPHLAGGTIAYFSAEFGLHRSVPLYSGGLGILAGDHLKEASDLGVPIVAVGFMYNQAYFRQVIDTHGWQEAVYESVDRGLMPIELARTPAGELAKVHVRIGQREVACLVWQIRVGRVTLLLLDTDSPENSPEDRQLTARLYGGNHHTRLCQELLLGIGGVRALRAVGYA
;
A
#
# COMPACT_ATOMS: atom_id res chain seq x y z
N MET A 1 6.95 7.77 15.19
CA MET A 1 8.32 8.26 14.92
C MET A 1 8.99 8.60 16.24
N LYS A 2 10.23 8.14 16.48
CA LYS A 2 10.98 8.49 17.71
C LYS A 2 11.35 9.97 17.77
N HIS A 3 11.59 10.58 16.62
CA HIS A 3 11.92 12.01 16.47
C HIS A 3 11.28 12.55 15.20
N ALA A 4 11.00 13.85 15.12
CA ALA A 4 10.59 14.51 13.88
C ALA A 4 11.76 14.55 12.88
N LEU A 5 11.48 14.41 11.58
CA LEU A 5 12.50 14.61 10.56
C LEU A 5 12.91 16.09 10.53
N PRO A 6 14.19 16.39 10.27
CA PRO A 6 14.63 17.76 9.94
C PRO A 6 13.80 18.35 8.80
N SER A 7 13.63 19.68 8.81
CA SER A 7 12.81 20.38 7.80
C SER A 7 13.30 20.13 6.37
N GLU A 8 14.60 19.90 6.19
CA GLU A 8 15.24 19.58 4.92
C GLU A 8 14.81 18.23 4.33
N PHE A 9 14.33 17.30 5.16
CA PHE A 9 13.89 15.96 4.78
C PHE A 9 12.37 15.78 4.90
N THR A 10 11.61 16.87 4.96
CA THR A 10 10.14 16.84 5.11
C THR A 10 9.44 16.04 4.01
N ASN A 11 9.91 16.16 2.76
CA ASN A 11 9.32 15.44 1.62
C ASN A 11 9.79 13.98 1.53
N LEU A 12 10.72 13.53 2.39
CA LEU A 12 11.13 12.12 2.44
C LEU A 12 9.94 11.23 2.86
N SER A 13 9.04 11.76 3.69
CA SER A 13 7.80 11.07 4.06
C SER A 13 6.88 10.85 2.86
N GLU A 14 6.78 11.85 1.98
CA GLU A 14 6.00 11.75 0.73
C GLU A 14 6.54 10.61 -0.14
N LEU A 15 7.86 10.58 -0.36
CA LEU A 15 8.51 9.50 -1.11
C LEU A 15 8.28 8.15 -0.42
N ALA A 16 8.42 8.05 0.89
CA ALA A 16 8.24 6.79 1.63
C ALA A 16 6.82 6.20 1.53
N HIS A 17 5.80 7.06 1.45
CA HIS A 17 4.39 6.67 1.36
C HIS A 17 3.90 6.40 -0.07
N ASN A 18 4.72 6.63 -1.09
CA ASN A 18 4.42 6.25 -2.46
C ASN A 18 5.37 5.15 -2.93
N LEU A 19 4.83 3.97 -3.24
CA LEU A 19 5.63 2.78 -3.56
C LEU A 19 6.49 2.91 -4.83
N TRP A 20 6.41 4.00 -5.60
CA TRP A 20 7.29 4.25 -6.75
C TRP A 20 8.78 4.04 -6.44
N TRP A 21 9.25 4.42 -5.25
CA TRP A 21 10.63 4.18 -4.84
C TRP A 21 11.04 2.70 -4.92
N SER A 22 10.07 1.78 -4.83
CA SER A 22 10.32 0.35 -4.77
C SER A 22 10.63 -0.27 -6.13
N TRP A 23 10.35 0.38 -7.26
CA TRP A 23 10.85 -0.05 -8.59
C TRP A 23 11.70 1.02 -9.29
N SER A 24 11.75 2.24 -8.75
CA SER A 24 12.67 3.29 -9.19
C SER A 24 14.07 3.14 -8.57
N PRO A 25 15.15 3.00 -9.37
CA PRO A 25 16.51 2.95 -8.85
C PRO A 25 16.87 4.20 -8.03
N GLN A 26 16.49 5.40 -8.48
CA GLN A 26 16.79 6.65 -7.80
C GLN A 26 16.08 6.75 -6.45
N GLY A 27 14.79 6.38 -6.40
CA GLY A 27 14.03 6.38 -5.15
C GLY A 27 14.59 5.38 -4.14
N ARG A 28 14.92 4.17 -4.58
CA ARG A 28 15.52 3.14 -3.72
C ARG A 28 16.90 3.54 -3.20
N GLU A 29 17.69 4.23 -4.01
CA GLU A 29 19.03 4.67 -3.63
C GLU A 29 19.00 5.65 -2.45
N VAL A 30 17.99 6.53 -2.37
CA VAL A 30 17.82 7.45 -1.23
C VAL A 30 17.75 6.66 0.08
N PHE A 31 16.85 5.70 0.19
CA PHE A 31 16.68 4.91 1.42
C PHE A 31 17.86 3.99 1.71
N SER A 32 18.49 3.44 0.66
CA SER A 32 19.72 2.66 0.81
C SER A 32 20.88 3.49 1.34
N TYR A 33 21.00 4.77 0.97
CA TYR A 33 22.07 5.66 1.43
C TYR A 33 21.75 6.30 2.79
N PHE A 34 20.46 6.53 3.07
CA PHE A 34 19.96 7.13 4.30
C PHE A 34 20.57 6.45 5.53
N ASP A 35 20.44 5.14 5.63
CA ASP A 35 21.23 4.31 6.53
C ASP A 35 21.33 2.88 5.96
N PRO A 36 22.48 2.46 5.39
CA PRO A 36 22.62 1.16 4.72
C PRO A 36 22.44 -0.05 5.64
N THR A 37 22.72 0.11 6.94
CA THR A 37 22.58 -0.96 7.93
C THR A 37 21.13 -1.09 8.32
N LEU A 38 20.50 0.02 8.71
CA LEU A 38 19.09 0.07 9.06
C LEU A 38 18.20 -0.30 7.88
N TRP A 39 18.60 0.03 6.65
CA TRP A 39 17.90 -0.38 5.43
C TRP A 39 17.74 -1.90 5.34
N ARG A 40 18.80 -2.65 5.68
CA ARG A 40 18.76 -4.13 5.71
C ARG A 40 17.98 -4.65 6.93
N LEU A 41 18.20 -4.08 8.10
CA LEU A 41 17.56 -4.51 9.36
C LEU A 41 16.03 -4.28 9.36
N THR A 42 15.57 -3.23 8.67
CA THR A 42 14.14 -2.93 8.51
C THR A 42 13.52 -3.67 7.35
N HIS A 43 14.25 -4.60 6.72
CA HIS A 43 13.84 -5.32 5.53
C HIS A 43 13.40 -4.37 4.42
N HIS A 44 14.17 -3.32 4.16
CA HIS A 44 13.89 -2.37 3.08
C HIS A 44 12.55 -1.65 3.23
N ASN A 45 12.13 -1.34 4.46
CA ASN A 45 10.92 -0.56 4.73
C ASN A 45 11.30 0.89 5.09
N PRO A 46 11.06 1.87 4.20
CA PRO A 46 11.40 3.27 4.43
C PRO A 46 10.73 3.85 5.67
N ILE A 47 9.45 3.54 5.90
CA ILE A 47 8.69 4.09 7.03
C ILE A 47 9.29 3.58 8.34
N LYS A 48 9.60 2.28 8.42
CA LYS A 48 10.27 1.70 9.58
C LYS A 48 11.67 2.29 9.77
N GLN A 49 12.46 2.41 8.70
CA GLN A 49 13.79 3.01 8.74
C GLN A 49 13.75 4.45 9.29
N MET A 50 12.81 5.27 8.82
CA MET A 50 12.64 6.65 9.27
C MET A 50 12.15 6.74 10.72
N GLN A 51 11.41 5.75 11.21
CA GLN A 51 11.00 5.69 12.61
C GLN A 51 12.12 5.28 13.57
N GLU A 52 13.09 4.51 13.07
CA GLU A 52 14.18 3.92 13.86
C GLU A 52 15.52 4.64 13.73
N ILE A 53 15.68 5.56 12.75
CA ILE A 53 16.93 6.25 12.50
C ILE A 53 17.40 7.10 13.69
N ASP A 54 18.72 7.08 13.93
CA ASP A 54 19.37 7.85 14.98
C ASP A 54 19.53 9.34 14.61
N LEU A 55 19.41 10.21 15.60
CA LEU A 55 19.56 11.66 15.42
C LEU A 55 20.96 12.05 14.92
N ASN A 56 22.03 11.40 15.37
CA ASN A 56 23.38 11.71 14.90
C ASN A 56 23.53 11.37 13.42
N ARG A 57 22.90 10.28 12.97
CA ARG A 57 22.90 9.92 11.54
C ARG A 57 22.20 10.99 10.71
N LEU A 58 21.05 11.50 11.18
CA LEU A 58 20.35 12.59 10.51
C LEU A 58 21.21 13.86 10.42
N GLU A 59 21.93 14.22 11.48
CA GLU A 59 22.79 15.41 11.49
C GLU A 59 23.98 15.28 10.54
N VAL A 60 24.56 14.08 10.42
CA VAL A 60 25.58 13.78 9.40
C VAL A 60 25.00 13.94 7.99
N LEU A 61 23.81 13.39 7.73
CA LEU A 61 23.16 13.47 6.42
C LEU A 61 22.81 14.91 6.01
N ARG A 62 22.52 15.80 6.96
CA ARG A 62 22.27 17.23 6.68
C ARG A 62 23.47 17.95 6.12
N GLN A 63 24.68 17.44 6.35
CA GLN A 63 25.93 18.01 5.85
C GLN A 63 26.52 17.18 4.70
N ASP A 64 25.93 16.01 4.39
CA ASP A 64 26.40 15.11 3.34
C ASP A 64 25.91 15.57 1.95
N VAL A 65 26.80 16.24 1.22
CA VAL A 65 26.55 16.73 -0.14
C VAL A 65 26.16 15.60 -1.11
N VAL A 66 26.68 14.38 -0.92
CA VAL A 66 26.35 13.23 -1.77
C VAL A 66 24.91 12.81 -1.51
N PHE A 67 24.51 12.68 -0.25
CA PHE A 67 23.13 12.35 0.11
C PHE A 67 22.15 13.42 -0.40
N ILE A 68 22.43 14.70 -0.14
CA ILE A 68 21.57 15.81 -0.55
C ILE A 68 21.35 15.81 -2.06
N ARG A 69 22.40 15.56 -2.84
CA ARG A 69 22.30 15.44 -4.31
C ARG A 69 21.42 14.27 -4.73
N LYS A 70 21.58 13.09 -4.11
CA LYS A 70 20.76 11.90 -4.41
C LYS A 70 19.30 12.12 -4.05
N TYR A 71 19.04 12.63 -2.85
CA TYR A 71 17.69 12.96 -2.38
C TYR A 71 17.01 13.98 -3.28
N THR A 72 17.70 15.09 -3.59
CA THR A 72 17.15 16.14 -4.46
C THR A 72 16.84 15.62 -5.87
N ALA A 73 17.75 14.81 -6.45
CA ALA A 73 17.54 14.21 -7.76
C ALA A 73 16.38 13.22 -7.76
N ALA A 74 16.24 12.40 -6.71
CA ALA A 74 15.17 11.44 -6.58
C ALA A 74 13.80 12.11 -6.38
N MET A 75 13.71 13.16 -5.56
CA MET A 75 12.48 13.94 -5.38
C MET A 75 12.07 14.62 -6.68
N LYS A 76 13.03 15.22 -7.40
CA LYS A 76 12.78 15.80 -8.72
C LYS A 76 12.24 14.76 -9.69
N ALA A 77 12.89 13.60 -9.80
CA ALA A 77 12.45 12.52 -10.68
C ALA A 77 11.07 11.95 -10.28
N PHE A 78 10.79 11.88 -8.99
CA PHE A 78 9.51 11.44 -8.45
C PHE A 78 8.37 12.40 -8.83
N HIS A 79 8.56 13.71 -8.63
CA HIS A 79 7.58 14.72 -9.01
C HIS A 79 7.42 14.81 -10.53
N GLU A 80 8.52 14.81 -11.30
CA GLU A 80 8.47 14.75 -12.76
C GLU A 80 7.74 13.51 -13.27
N TYR A 81 7.92 12.36 -12.61
CA TYR A 81 7.15 11.17 -12.88
C TYR A 81 5.67 11.43 -12.62
N LEU A 82 5.27 11.78 -11.39
CA LEU A 82 3.84 11.94 -11.08
C LEU A 82 3.13 12.98 -11.96
N ASP A 83 3.80 14.08 -12.30
CA ASP A 83 3.23 15.19 -13.08
C ASP A 83 3.32 14.99 -14.60
N ALA A 84 4.05 13.98 -15.08
CA ALA A 84 4.20 13.73 -16.50
C ALA A 84 2.84 13.48 -17.17
N LYS A 85 2.47 14.35 -18.11
CA LYS A 85 1.26 14.21 -18.94
C LYS A 85 1.52 13.50 -20.27
N ASP A 86 2.79 13.40 -20.69
CA ASP A 86 3.20 12.74 -21.94
C ASP A 86 3.51 11.24 -21.76
N HIS A 87 2.69 10.56 -20.96
CA HIS A 87 2.81 9.10 -20.80
C HIS A 87 2.17 8.37 -21.99
N TRP A 88 2.52 7.09 -22.16
CA TRP A 88 2.09 6.30 -23.32
C TRP A 88 0.57 6.27 -23.49
N PHE A 89 -0.20 6.09 -22.41
CA PHE A 89 -1.66 6.04 -22.47
C PHE A 89 -2.27 7.37 -22.92
N GLY A 90 -1.77 8.50 -22.41
CA GLY A 90 -2.26 9.83 -22.78
C GLY A 90 -2.04 10.14 -24.26
N ARG A 91 -0.90 9.69 -24.82
CA ARG A 91 -0.60 9.81 -26.26
C ARG A 91 -1.44 8.87 -27.13
N THR A 92 -1.61 7.63 -26.69
CA THR A 92 -2.21 6.56 -27.51
C THR A 92 -3.73 6.58 -27.46
N TYR A 93 -4.31 6.93 -26.30
CA TYR A 93 -5.75 6.94 -26.05
C TYR A 93 -6.23 8.27 -25.46
N PRO A 94 -5.97 9.43 -26.12
CA PRO A 94 -6.37 10.73 -25.58
C PRO A 94 -7.88 10.87 -25.38
N HIS A 95 -8.68 10.16 -26.17
CA HIS A 95 -10.14 10.12 -26.04
C HIS A 95 -10.64 9.41 -24.78
N LEU A 96 -9.76 8.69 -24.06
CA LEU A 96 -10.05 8.00 -22.80
C LEU A 96 -9.41 8.68 -21.58
N ALA A 97 -8.81 9.88 -21.74
CA ALA A 97 -8.05 10.56 -20.69
C ALA A 97 -8.85 10.94 -19.43
N GLY A 98 -10.20 10.92 -19.49
CA GLY A 98 -11.09 11.12 -18.33
C GLY A 98 -11.74 9.83 -17.82
N GLY A 99 -11.40 8.67 -18.37
CA GLY A 99 -11.94 7.38 -17.95
C GLY A 99 -11.21 6.82 -16.73
N THR A 100 -11.89 5.97 -15.97
CA THR A 100 -11.31 5.21 -14.85
C THR A 100 -11.52 3.73 -15.09
N ILE A 101 -10.48 2.91 -14.91
CA ILE A 101 -10.54 1.45 -14.97
C ILE A 101 -10.47 0.91 -13.56
N ALA A 102 -11.55 0.30 -13.08
CA ALA A 102 -11.55 -0.32 -11.76
C ALA A 102 -10.97 -1.74 -11.83
N TYR A 103 -9.88 -2.00 -11.09
CA TYR A 103 -9.18 -3.28 -11.09
C TYR A 103 -9.31 -3.99 -9.73
N PHE A 104 -10.07 -5.07 -9.69
CA PHE A 104 -10.35 -5.81 -8.46
C PHE A 104 -9.45 -7.03 -8.36
N SER A 105 -8.75 -7.18 -7.23
CA SER A 105 -8.01 -8.40 -6.89
C SER A 105 -8.11 -8.66 -5.41
N ALA A 106 -8.12 -9.94 -5.02
CA ALA A 106 -8.06 -10.32 -3.60
C ALA A 106 -6.68 -10.04 -2.99
N GLU A 107 -5.62 -9.98 -3.80
CA GLU A 107 -4.25 -9.80 -3.33
C GLU A 107 -3.41 -8.93 -4.27
N PHE A 108 -2.39 -8.27 -3.72
CA PHE A 108 -1.46 -7.39 -4.43
C PHE A 108 -0.02 -7.54 -3.90
N GLY A 109 0.85 -8.08 -4.75
CA GLY A 109 2.27 -8.28 -4.49
C GLY A 109 3.08 -7.06 -4.89
N LEU A 110 3.09 -6.04 -4.03
CA LEU A 110 3.70 -4.75 -4.34
C LEU A 110 5.16 -4.66 -3.90
N HIS A 111 5.38 -4.85 -2.60
CA HIS A 111 6.68 -4.83 -1.96
C HIS A 111 6.57 -5.52 -0.60
N ARG A 112 7.67 -6.02 -0.04
CA ARG A 112 7.67 -6.69 1.27
C ARG A 112 7.21 -5.84 2.46
N SER A 113 7.22 -4.52 2.33
CA SER A 113 6.64 -3.60 3.31
C SER A 113 5.10 -3.57 3.29
N VAL A 114 4.48 -4.25 2.32
CA VAL A 114 3.03 -4.37 2.15
C VAL A 114 2.69 -5.86 1.96
N PRO A 115 2.58 -6.63 3.05
CA PRO A 115 2.40 -8.09 2.99
C PRO A 115 0.94 -8.47 2.70
N LEU A 116 0.43 -8.08 1.52
CA LEU A 116 -0.97 -8.29 1.10
C LEU A 116 -1.10 -9.30 -0.06
N TYR A 117 -0.20 -10.28 -0.11
CA TYR A 117 -0.22 -11.35 -1.12
C TYR A 117 0.39 -12.66 -0.62
N SER A 118 0.11 -13.76 -1.29
CA SER A 118 0.72 -15.06 -1.03
C SER A 118 1.42 -15.68 -2.24
N GLY A 119 1.05 -15.32 -3.47
CA GLY A 119 1.54 -16.02 -4.66
C GLY A 119 1.45 -15.24 -5.97
N GLY A 120 1.42 -16.00 -7.07
CA GLY A 120 1.56 -15.47 -8.44
C GLY A 120 0.43 -14.53 -8.88
N LEU A 121 -0.81 -14.75 -8.43
CA LEU A 121 -1.92 -13.84 -8.71
C LEU A 121 -1.65 -12.46 -8.11
N GLY A 122 -1.23 -12.42 -6.85
CA GLY A 122 -0.82 -11.18 -6.20
C GLY A 122 0.34 -10.49 -6.89
N ILE A 123 1.40 -11.23 -7.26
CA ILE A 123 2.53 -10.66 -8.02
C ILE A 123 2.06 -10.04 -9.33
N LEU A 124 1.26 -10.76 -10.13
CA LEU A 124 0.70 -10.25 -11.37
C LEU A 124 -0.13 -8.98 -11.14
N ALA A 125 -1.01 -8.99 -10.14
CA ALA A 125 -1.82 -7.83 -9.79
C ALA A 125 -0.97 -6.63 -9.37
N GLY A 126 0.10 -6.85 -8.60
CA GLY A 126 1.03 -5.80 -8.18
C GLY A 126 1.82 -5.22 -9.35
N ASP A 127 2.34 -6.06 -10.24
CA ASP A 127 3.10 -5.62 -11.40
C ASP A 127 2.20 -4.93 -12.44
N HIS A 128 0.94 -5.34 -12.58
CA HIS A 128 -0.05 -4.58 -13.33
C HIS A 128 -0.22 -3.15 -12.78
N LEU A 129 -0.23 -2.95 -11.45
CA LEU A 129 -0.35 -1.59 -10.91
C LEU A 129 0.91 -0.75 -11.19
N LYS A 130 2.10 -1.34 -11.11
CA LYS A 130 3.36 -0.66 -11.41
C LYS A 130 3.43 -0.25 -12.89
N GLU A 131 3.11 -1.18 -13.79
CA GLU A 131 3.15 -0.92 -15.23
C GLU A 131 2.04 0.06 -15.66
N ALA A 132 0.83 -0.09 -15.11
CA ALA A 132 -0.25 0.88 -15.32
C ALA A 132 0.15 2.27 -14.85
N SER A 133 0.84 2.36 -13.72
CA SER A 133 1.42 3.61 -13.25
C SER A 133 2.41 4.16 -14.27
N ASP A 134 3.40 3.38 -14.72
CA ASP A 134 4.44 3.84 -15.67
C ASP A 134 3.85 4.31 -17.00
N LEU A 135 2.90 3.58 -17.56
CA LEU A 135 2.20 3.90 -18.81
C LEU A 135 1.13 5.01 -18.65
N GLY A 136 0.77 5.34 -17.41
CA GLY A 136 -0.30 6.27 -17.04
C GLY A 136 -1.70 5.78 -17.46
N VAL A 137 -1.94 4.48 -17.40
CA VAL A 137 -3.28 3.91 -17.54
C VAL A 137 -4.08 4.28 -16.29
N PRO A 138 -5.30 4.82 -16.41
CA PRO A 138 -6.06 5.36 -15.27
C PRO A 138 -6.73 4.24 -14.46
N ILE A 139 -5.91 3.35 -13.89
CA ILE A 139 -6.37 2.28 -13.02
C ILE A 139 -6.58 2.82 -11.60
N VAL A 140 -7.70 2.42 -11.01
CA VAL A 140 -7.92 2.45 -9.56
C VAL A 140 -8.16 1.02 -9.11
N ALA A 141 -7.30 0.53 -8.23
CA ALA A 141 -7.35 -0.84 -7.79
C ALA A 141 -8.16 -0.98 -6.50
N VAL A 142 -8.79 -2.14 -6.29
CA VAL A 142 -9.54 -2.46 -5.08
C VAL A 142 -9.17 -3.85 -4.59
N GLY A 143 -8.86 -3.97 -3.30
CA GLY A 143 -8.55 -5.22 -2.61
C GLY A 143 -8.86 -5.15 -1.13
N PHE A 144 -8.12 -5.94 -0.33
CA PHE A 144 -8.33 -6.06 1.11
C PHE A 144 -7.13 -5.61 1.92
N MET A 145 -7.41 -4.98 3.06
CA MET A 145 -6.43 -4.76 4.10
C MET A 145 -6.43 -5.98 5.03
N TYR A 146 -5.44 -6.86 4.85
CA TYR A 146 -5.31 -8.05 5.69
C TYR A 146 -4.52 -7.75 6.95
N ASN A 147 -5.19 -7.81 8.10
CA ASN A 147 -4.54 -7.51 9.38
C ASN A 147 -3.44 -8.51 9.76
N GLN A 148 -3.51 -9.75 9.30
CA GLN A 148 -2.55 -10.83 9.61
C GLN A 148 -1.81 -11.36 8.39
N ALA A 149 -1.90 -10.65 7.25
CA ALA A 149 -1.30 -11.07 5.98
C ALA A 149 -1.69 -12.52 5.60
N TYR A 150 -0.75 -13.29 5.03
CA TYR A 150 -0.88 -14.72 4.79
C TYR A 150 -0.42 -15.52 6.01
N PHE A 151 0.77 -16.13 6.00
CA PHE A 151 1.45 -16.63 7.18
C PHE A 151 2.96 -16.58 6.99
N ARG A 152 3.71 -16.53 8.10
CA ARG A 152 5.15 -16.76 8.11
C ARG A 152 5.42 -18.23 8.32
N GLN A 153 6.13 -18.84 7.37
CA GLN A 153 6.53 -20.24 7.46
C GLN A 153 7.69 -20.37 8.45
N VAL A 154 7.55 -21.27 9.42
CA VAL A 154 8.62 -21.72 10.31
C VAL A 154 8.76 -23.22 10.12
N ILE A 155 10.00 -23.70 9.98
CA ILE A 155 10.28 -25.14 9.96
C ILE A 155 10.85 -25.50 11.33
N ASP A 156 10.17 -26.40 12.03
CA ASP A 156 10.58 -26.83 13.36
C ASP A 156 11.81 -27.74 13.32
N THR A 157 12.30 -28.13 14.50
CA THR A 157 13.46 -29.03 14.65
C THR A 157 13.24 -30.43 14.08
N HIS A 158 12.00 -30.80 13.79
CA HIS A 158 11.59 -32.09 13.22
C HIS A 158 11.34 -32.02 11.72
N GLY A 159 11.49 -30.84 11.10
CA GLY A 159 11.23 -30.62 9.67
C GLY A 159 9.75 -30.39 9.32
N TRP A 160 8.87 -30.21 10.32
CA TRP A 160 7.47 -29.88 10.09
C TRP A 160 7.28 -28.39 9.87
N GLN A 161 6.33 -28.07 9.00
CA GLN A 161 5.92 -26.70 8.75
C GLN A 161 4.94 -26.24 9.83
N GLU A 162 5.27 -25.13 10.47
CA GLU A 162 4.38 -24.35 11.33
C GLU A 162 3.99 -23.03 10.64
N ALA A 163 2.70 -22.69 10.72
CA ALA A 163 2.16 -21.44 10.18
C ALA A 163 1.99 -20.42 11.30
N VAL A 164 2.83 -19.38 11.29
CA VAL A 164 2.78 -18.28 12.26
C VAL A 164 2.03 -17.10 11.67
N TYR A 165 0.96 -16.66 12.35
CA TYR A 165 0.15 -15.52 11.96
C TYR A 165 0.45 -14.34 12.89
N GLU A 166 0.99 -13.27 12.34
CA GLU A 166 1.33 -12.06 13.09
C GLU A 166 0.53 -10.89 12.54
N SER A 167 0.03 -10.06 13.43
CA SER A 167 -0.66 -8.84 13.02
C SER A 167 0.35 -7.87 12.41
N VAL A 168 0.00 -7.30 11.27
CA VAL A 168 0.81 -6.28 10.60
C VAL A 168 0.76 -5.00 11.42
N ASP A 169 1.92 -4.36 11.58
CA ASP A 169 1.95 -3.00 12.11
C ASP A 169 1.58 -2.02 11.00
N ARG A 170 0.32 -1.58 11.02
CA ARG A 170 -0.23 -0.61 10.08
C ARG A 170 0.54 0.70 10.07
N GLY A 171 1.13 1.10 11.20
CA GLY A 171 1.95 2.31 11.32
C GLY A 171 3.31 2.20 10.63
N LEU A 172 3.68 1.01 10.17
CA LEU A 172 4.89 0.74 9.38
C LEU A 172 4.59 0.52 7.89
N MET A 173 3.33 0.63 7.47
CA MET A 173 2.91 0.44 6.08
C MET A 173 2.64 1.79 5.42
N PRO A 174 2.87 1.93 4.11
CA PRO A 174 2.54 3.14 3.33
C PRO A 174 1.03 3.21 3.03
N ILE A 175 0.21 3.15 4.08
CA ILE A 175 -1.25 3.19 4.02
C ILE A 175 -1.77 4.44 4.71
N GLU A 176 -2.86 4.97 4.17
CA GLU A 176 -3.62 6.05 4.78
C GLU A 176 -5.10 5.70 4.76
N LEU A 177 -5.89 6.25 5.67
CA LEU A 177 -7.34 6.17 5.54
C LEU A 177 -7.78 7.01 4.34
N ALA A 178 -8.51 6.40 3.42
CA ALA A 178 -9.09 7.11 2.29
C ALA A 178 -10.13 8.11 2.80
N ARG A 179 -10.32 9.19 2.05
CA ARG A 179 -11.28 10.24 2.37
C ARG A 179 -12.31 10.40 1.28
N THR A 180 -13.52 10.76 1.68
CA THR A 180 -14.57 11.19 0.76
C THR A 180 -14.23 12.55 0.16
N PRO A 181 -14.88 12.99 -0.93
CA PRO A 181 -14.73 14.34 -1.46
C PRO A 181 -15.04 15.46 -0.44
N ALA A 182 -15.83 15.17 0.59
CA ALA A 182 -16.12 16.08 1.69
C ALA A 182 -15.01 16.13 2.78
N GLY A 183 -13.96 15.32 2.65
CA GLY A 183 -12.83 15.23 3.59
C GLY A 183 -13.04 14.25 4.76
N GLU A 184 -14.19 13.60 4.84
CA GLU A 184 -14.51 12.61 5.88
C GLU A 184 -13.80 11.29 5.62
N LEU A 185 -13.59 10.47 6.66
CA LEU A 185 -13.02 9.14 6.49
C LEU A 185 -13.99 8.26 5.69
N ALA A 186 -13.48 7.63 4.61
CA ALA A 186 -14.28 6.77 3.77
C ALA A 186 -14.59 5.45 4.49
N LYS A 187 -15.87 5.19 4.68
CA LYS A 187 -16.42 3.97 5.27
C LYS A 187 -17.64 3.56 4.47
N VAL A 188 -17.77 2.27 4.19
CA VAL A 188 -18.90 1.71 3.44
C VAL A 188 -19.50 0.55 4.19
N HIS A 189 -20.79 0.31 4.02
CA HIS A 189 -21.48 -0.83 4.62
C HIS A 189 -21.86 -1.83 3.54
N VAL A 190 -21.83 -3.12 3.83
CA VAL A 190 -22.23 -4.21 2.94
C VAL A 190 -23.16 -5.14 3.69
N ARG A 191 -24.34 -5.41 3.13
CA ARG A 191 -25.30 -6.34 3.73
C ARG A 191 -24.92 -7.78 3.38
N ILE A 192 -24.67 -8.61 4.39
CA ILE A 192 -24.36 -10.04 4.27
C ILE A 192 -25.40 -10.82 5.07
N GLY A 193 -26.36 -11.43 4.37
CA GLY A 193 -27.54 -12.03 5.00
C GLY A 193 -28.37 -10.97 5.73
N GLN A 194 -28.56 -11.17 7.04
CA GLN A 194 -29.28 -10.25 7.93
C GLN A 194 -28.37 -9.23 8.64
N ARG A 195 -27.07 -9.24 8.34
CA ARG A 195 -26.08 -8.39 9.01
C ARG A 195 -25.62 -7.29 8.07
N GLU A 196 -25.29 -6.14 8.65
CA GLU A 196 -24.66 -5.04 7.95
C GLU A 196 -23.20 -4.93 8.42
N VAL A 197 -22.26 -5.14 7.50
CA VAL A 197 -20.82 -5.16 7.79
C VAL A 197 -20.20 -3.85 7.34
N ALA A 198 -19.62 -3.10 8.27
CA ALA A 198 -18.88 -1.88 8.00
C ALA A 198 -17.47 -2.21 7.45
N CYS A 199 -17.01 -1.45 6.48
CA CYS A 199 -15.65 -1.53 5.93
C CYS A 199 -15.03 -0.13 5.97
N LEU A 200 -13.94 0.02 6.71
CA LEU A 200 -13.06 1.17 6.55
C LEU A 200 -12.32 1.02 5.21
N VAL A 201 -12.09 2.14 4.53
CA VAL A 201 -11.36 2.18 3.26
C VAL A 201 -9.99 2.77 3.52
N TRP A 202 -8.95 1.96 3.34
CA TRP A 202 -7.57 2.41 3.31
C TRP A 202 -7.13 2.67 1.86
N GLN A 203 -6.06 3.42 1.67
CA GLN A 203 -5.45 3.64 0.36
C GLN A 203 -3.93 3.48 0.42
N ILE A 204 -3.35 3.00 -0.67
CA ILE A 204 -1.91 2.99 -0.95
C ILE A 204 -1.68 3.72 -2.28
N ARG A 205 -0.59 4.50 -2.35
CA ARG A 205 -0.10 5.07 -3.60
C ARG A 205 0.93 4.15 -4.24
N VAL A 206 0.61 3.64 -5.43
CA VAL A 206 1.48 2.82 -6.27
C VAL A 206 1.87 3.67 -7.48
N GLY A 207 2.83 4.57 -7.30
CA GLY A 207 3.14 5.59 -8.29
C GLY A 207 1.94 6.50 -8.51
N ARG A 208 1.40 6.53 -9.73
CA ARG A 208 0.21 7.28 -10.13
C ARG A 208 -1.09 6.54 -9.79
N VAL A 209 -1.03 5.22 -9.56
CA VAL A 209 -2.20 4.38 -9.27
C VAL A 209 -2.57 4.45 -7.79
N THR A 210 -3.85 4.54 -7.51
CA THR A 210 -4.40 4.35 -6.16
C THR A 210 -4.92 2.94 -6.00
N LEU A 211 -4.49 2.27 -4.93
CA LEU A 211 -5.06 1.00 -4.46
C LEU A 211 -5.90 1.25 -3.22
N LEU A 212 -7.21 1.01 -3.30
CA LEU A 212 -8.14 1.03 -2.18
C LEU A 212 -8.19 -0.35 -1.51
N LEU A 213 -8.19 -0.39 -0.19
CA LEU A 213 -8.19 -1.62 0.59
C LEU A 213 -9.33 -1.60 1.60
N LEU A 214 -10.22 -2.58 1.49
CA LEU A 214 -11.36 -2.76 2.38
C LEU A 214 -10.91 -3.44 3.68
N ASP A 215 -11.37 -2.93 4.81
CA ASP A 215 -11.04 -3.44 6.14
C ASP A 215 -12.27 -3.57 7.03
N THR A 216 -12.61 -4.80 7.42
CA THR A 216 -13.72 -5.08 8.32
C THR A 216 -13.34 -5.00 9.79
N ASP A 217 -12.07 -4.75 10.15
CA ASP A 217 -11.64 -4.57 11.53
C ASP A 217 -12.10 -3.20 12.07
N SER A 218 -13.40 -3.11 12.35
CA SER A 218 -14.09 -1.93 12.85
C SER A 218 -14.84 -2.24 14.14
N PRO A 219 -14.86 -1.31 15.12
CA PRO A 219 -15.63 -1.48 16.34
C PRO A 219 -17.14 -1.66 16.08
N GLU A 220 -17.66 -1.19 14.95
CA GLU A 220 -19.07 -1.37 14.53
C GLU A 220 -19.43 -2.82 14.22
N ASN A 221 -18.44 -3.64 13.88
CA ASN A 221 -18.65 -5.01 13.47
C ASN A 221 -18.58 -5.98 14.65
N SER A 222 -19.32 -7.08 14.53
CA SER A 222 -19.21 -8.23 15.42
C SER A 222 -17.78 -8.81 15.39
N PRO A 223 -17.31 -9.48 16.45
CA PRO A 223 -15.99 -10.11 16.43
C PRO A 223 -15.78 -11.08 15.26
N GLU A 224 -16.85 -11.77 14.83
CA GLU A 224 -16.84 -12.65 13.65
C GLU A 224 -16.64 -11.86 12.36
N ASP A 225 -17.38 -10.75 12.18
CA ASP A 225 -17.29 -9.93 10.96
C ASP A 225 -15.93 -9.25 10.81
N ARG A 226 -15.29 -8.88 11.92
CA ARG A 226 -13.92 -8.34 11.89
C ARG A 226 -12.93 -9.33 11.30
N GLN A 227 -13.18 -10.64 11.42
CA GLN A 227 -12.30 -11.67 10.87
C GLN A 227 -12.40 -11.82 9.34
N LEU A 228 -13.39 -11.21 8.69
CA LEU A 228 -13.58 -11.34 7.24
C LEU A 228 -12.38 -10.80 6.44
N THR A 229 -11.67 -9.79 6.95
CA THR A 229 -10.41 -9.28 6.37
C THR A 229 -9.20 -9.55 7.26
N ALA A 230 -9.25 -10.51 8.19
CA ALA A 230 -8.11 -10.79 9.05
C ALA A 230 -6.96 -11.47 8.27
N ARG A 231 -7.26 -12.48 7.44
CA ARG A 231 -6.26 -13.33 6.78
C ARG A 231 -6.52 -13.49 5.29
N LEU A 232 -5.46 -13.44 4.51
CA LEU A 232 -5.48 -13.86 3.12
C LEU A 232 -5.63 -15.39 3.05
N TYR A 233 -6.60 -15.87 2.26
CA TYR A 233 -6.96 -17.29 2.15
C TYR A 233 -7.28 -17.99 3.50
N GLY A 234 -7.80 -17.23 4.48
CA GLY A 234 -8.31 -17.78 5.73
C GLY A 234 -9.79 -18.19 5.66
N GLY A 235 -10.24 -18.88 6.71
CA GLY A 235 -11.65 -19.24 6.89
C GLY A 235 -12.11 -20.44 6.06
N ASN A 236 -13.43 -20.55 5.86
CA ASN A 236 -14.07 -21.63 5.12
C ASN A 236 -14.83 -21.08 3.90
N HIS A 237 -15.60 -21.93 3.21
CA HIS A 237 -16.39 -21.51 2.04
C HIS A 237 -17.36 -20.36 2.34
N HIS A 238 -17.94 -20.29 3.54
CA HIS A 238 -18.81 -19.19 3.94
C HIS A 238 -18.02 -17.88 4.07
N THR A 239 -16.85 -17.92 4.72
CA THR A 239 -15.94 -16.76 4.80
C THR A 239 -15.55 -16.28 3.40
N ARG A 240 -15.23 -17.21 2.50
CA ARG A 240 -14.83 -16.88 1.12
C ARG A 240 -15.96 -16.18 0.36
N LEU A 241 -17.19 -16.68 0.44
CA LEU A 241 -18.34 -16.02 -0.16
C LEU A 241 -18.57 -14.62 0.40
N CYS A 242 -18.42 -14.46 1.72
CA CYS A 242 -18.52 -13.14 2.36
C CYS A 242 -17.44 -12.18 1.84
N GLN A 243 -16.18 -12.64 1.72
CA GLN A 243 -15.10 -11.86 1.12
C GLN A 243 -15.42 -11.48 -0.33
N GLU A 244 -15.95 -12.38 -1.15
CA GLU A 244 -16.32 -12.06 -2.54
C GLU A 244 -17.43 -11.01 -2.63
N LEU A 245 -18.43 -11.08 -1.74
CA LEU A 245 -19.47 -10.05 -1.61
C LEU A 245 -18.89 -8.70 -1.17
N LEU A 246 -17.97 -8.70 -0.20
CA LEU A 246 -17.27 -7.50 0.25
C LEU A 246 -16.43 -6.88 -0.87
N LEU A 247 -15.65 -7.69 -1.59
CA LEU A 247 -14.81 -7.22 -2.68
C LEU A 247 -15.65 -6.63 -3.80
N GLY A 248 -16.68 -7.34 -4.25
CA GLY A 248 -17.54 -6.88 -5.34
C GLY A 248 -18.42 -5.69 -4.94
N ILE A 249 -19.30 -5.86 -3.95
CA ILE A 249 -20.27 -4.84 -3.56
C ILE A 249 -19.59 -3.72 -2.79
N GLY A 250 -18.80 -4.07 -1.77
CA GLY A 250 -18.08 -3.11 -0.94
C GLY A 250 -17.06 -2.32 -1.74
N GLY A 251 -16.36 -2.96 -2.68
CA GLY A 251 -15.39 -2.27 -3.52
C GLY A 251 -16.01 -1.26 -4.49
N VAL A 252 -17.15 -1.59 -5.12
CA VAL A 252 -17.92 -0.61 -5.92
C VAL A 252 -18.42 0.55 -5.04
N ARG A 253 -18.89 0.27 -3.83
CA ARG A 253 -19.30 1.31 -2.88
C ARG A 253 -18.11 2.19 -2.46
N ALA A 254 -16.93 1.60 -2.24
CA ALA A 254 -15.73 2.33 -1.87
C ALA A 254 -15.28 3.28 -2.98
N LEU A 255 -15.26 2.81 -4.24
CA LEU A 255 -14.96 3.65 -5.41
C LEU A 255 -15.87 4.88 -5.48
N ARG A 256 -17.19 4.69 -5.29
CA ARG A 256 -18.16 5.79 -5.26
C ARG A 256 -17.93 6.73 -4.08
N ALA A 257 -17.68 6.17 -2.89
CA ALA A 257 -17.48 6.95 -1.67
C ALA A 257 -16.27 7.89 -1.76
N VAL A 258 -15.22 7.49 -2.48
CA VAL A 258 -14.01 8.32 -2.67
C VAL A 258 -14.03 9.14 -3.98
N GLY A 259 -15.12 9.10 -4.75
CA GLY A 259 -15.32 9.97 -5.92
C GLY A 259 -14.79 9.47 -7.26
N TYR A 260 -14.54 8.16 -7.42
CA TYR A 260 -14.14 7.59 -8.72
C TYR A 260 -15.31 7.16 -9.62
N ALA A 261 -16.53 7.05 -9.07
CA ALA A 261 -17.72 6.56 -9.76
C ALA A 261 -19.01 7.21 -9.25
#